data_AF-A0A4D5RYF8-F1
#
_entry.id   AF-A0A4D5RYF8-F1
#
_cell.length_a   1.000
_cell.length_b   1.000
_cell.length_c   1.000
_cell.angle_alpha   90.00
_cell.angle_beta   90.00
_cell.angle_gamma   90.00
#
_symmetry.space_group_name_H-M   'P 1'
#
loop_
_entity.id
_entity.type
_entity.pdbx_description
1 polymer ?
#
loop_
_entity_poly.entity_id
_entity_poly.type
_entity_poly.pdbx_seq_one_letter_code
_entity_poly.pdbx_strand_id
1 'polypeptide(L)'
;MAFIFIRLQVLFCCGSVFLQATTPHFRAYQEQVVKNAKAMVTALLAKGYTVVSGGTDNHLLLLDLRPKGLDGARLESVMNECNLTANKNTCPGDKSALVPGGIRLGAPALT
;
A
#
# COMPACT_ATOMS: atom_id res chain seq x y z
N MET A 1 7.85 35.00 -8.08
CA MET A 1 6.62 34.87 -8.89
C MET A 1 6.26 33.41 -9.21
N ALA A 2 7.20 32.58 -9.69
CA ALA A 2 6.93 31.15 -10.02
C ALA A 2 6.42 30.28 -8.85
N PHE A 3 6.95 30.45 -7.63
CA PHE A 3 6.48 29.69 -6.45
C PHE A 3 5.02 29.94 -6.07
N ILE A 4 4.52 31.17 -6.27
CA ILE A 4 3.12 31.53 -6.00
C ILE A 4 2.21 30.85 -7.04
N PHE A 5 2.65 30.84 -8.30
CA PHE A 5 1.91 30.21 -9.40
C PHE A 5 1.81 28.68 -9.24
N ILE A 6 2.90 28.01 -8.87
CA ILE A 6 2.89 26.55 -8.60
C ILE A 6 1.95 26.21 -7.43
N ARG A 7 1.99 26.98 -6.34
CA ARG A 7 1.09 26.74 -5.19
C ARG A 7 -0.38 26.95 -5.55
N LEU A 8 -0.68 27.93 -6.41
CA LEU A 8 -2.02 28.18 -6.89
C LEU A 8 -2.54 27.02 -7.76
N GLN A 9 -1.70 26.46 -8.63
CA GLN A 9 -2.06 25.27 -9.44
C GLN A 9 -2.38 24.05 -8.58
N VAL A 10 -1.60 23.80 -7.53
CA VAL A 10 -1.88 22.71 -6.57
C VAL A 10 -3.23 22.93 -5.88
N LEU A 11 -3.53 24.17 -5.48
CA LEU A 11 -4.80 24.50 -4.83
C LEU A 11 -6.02 24.22 -5.73
N PHE A 12 -5.92 24.59 -7.02
CA PHE A 12 -6.96 24.26 -8.01
C PHE A 12 -7.14 22.75 -8.17
N CYS A 13 -6.05 21.99 -8.31
CA CYS A 13 -6.09 20.54 -8.40
C CYS A 13 -6.76 19.90 -7.17
N CYS A 14 -6.38 20.36 -5.96
CA CYS A 14 -7.01 19.93 -4.71
C CYS A 14 -8.53 20.17 -4.70
N GLY A 15 -8.97 21.34 -5.17
CA GLY A 15 -10.40 21.65 -5.29
C GLY A 15 -11.16 20.67 -6.19
N SER A 16 -10.60 20.32 -7.34
CA SER A 16 -11.19 19.36 -8.28
C SER A 16 -11.28 17.95 -7.69
N VAL A 17 -10.23 17.46 -7.01
CA VAL A 17 -10.25 16.11 -6.43
C VAL A 17 -11.19 16.00 -5.23
N PHE A 18 -11.39 17.07 -4.45
CA PHE A 18 -12.38 17.08 -3.38
C PHE A 18 -13.81 17.00 -3.93
N LEU A 19 -14.10 17.68 -5.04
CA LEU A 19 -15.39 17.54 -5.70
C LEU A 19 -15.61 16.11 -6.23
N GLN A 20 -14.57 15.49 -6.80
CA GLN A 20 -14.66 14.08 -7.22
C GLN A 20 -14.92 13.15 -6.03
N ALA A 21 -14.32 13.43 -4.87
CA ALA A 21 -14.47 12.61 -3.67
C ALA A 21 -15.88 12.60 -3.07
N THR A 22 -16.73 13.60 -3.37
CA THR A 22 -18.14 13.63 -2.92
C THR A 22 -19.08 12.81 -3.80
N THR A 23 -18.61 12.31 -4.94
CA THR A 23 -19.45 11.58 -5.89
C THR A 23 -19.81 10.18 -5.37
N PRO A 24 -21.02 9.66 -5.68
CA PRO A 24 -21.39 8.28 -5.36
C PRO A 24 -20.45 7.25 -5.98
N HIS A 25 -19.88 7.55 -7.15
CA HIS A 25 -18.90 6.70 -7.82
C HIS A 25 -17.61 6.56 -7.01
N PHE A 26 -17.09 7.66 -6.44
CA PHE A 26 -15.91 7.60 -5.59
C PHE A 26 -16.16 6.77 -4.33
N ARG A 27 -17.36 6.84 -3.74
CA ARG A 27 -17.75 5.96 -2.64
C ARG A 27 -17.70 4.48 -3.05
N ALA A 28 -18.30 4.13 -4.19
CA ALA A 28 -18.28 2.76 -4.71
C ALA A 28 -16.85 2.26 -4.96
N TYR A 29 -15.97 3.13 -5.50
CA TYR A 29 -14.55 2.84 -5.66
C TYR A 29 -13.87 2.55 -4.30
N GLN A 30 -14.07 3.38 -3.27
CA GLN A 30 -13.48 3.16 -1.95
C GLN A 30 -13.97 1.85 -1.31
N GLU A 31 -15.25 1.52 -1.47
CA GLU A 31 -15.80 0.22 -1.03
C GLU A 31 -15.11 -0.94 -1.76
N GLN A 32 -14.82 -0.79 -3.06
CA GLN A 32 -14.08 -1.79 -3.84
C GLN A 32 -12.62 -1.91 -3.39
N VAL A 33 -11.96 -0.81 -3.04
CA VAL A 33 -10.57 -0.81 -2.54
C VAL A 33 -10.43 -1.70 -1.31
N VAL A 34 -11.35 -1.55 -0.34
CA VAL A 34 -11.34 -2.36 0.89
C VAL A 34 -11.66 -3.83 0.58
N LYS A 35 -12.60 -4.11 -0.32
CA LYS A 35 -12.90 -5.49 -0.76
C LYS A 35 -11.68 -6.15 -1.40
N ASN A 36 -10.97 -5.43 -2.27
CA ASN A 36 -9.77 -5.92 -2.95
C ASN A 36 -8.63 -6.15 -1.94
N ALA A 37 -8.43 -5.27 -0.97
CA ALA A 37 -7.44 -5.44 0.09
C ALA A 37 -7.72 -6.69 0.93
N LYS A 38 -8.98 -6.93 1.31
CA LYS A 38 -9.40 -8.15 2.04
C LYS A 38 -9.18 -9.41 1.21
N ALA A 39 -9.55 -9.40 -0.07
CA ALA A 39 -9.32 -10.53 -0.98
C ALA A 39 -7.81 -10.85 -1.13
N MET A 40 -6.97 -9.82 -1.24
CA MET A 40 -5.51 -9.97 -1.32
C MET A 40 -4.95 -10.62 -0.05
N VAL A 41 -5.39 -10.17 1.13
CA VAL A 41 -5.01 -10.79 2.42
C VAL A 41 -5.43 -12.25 2.48
N THR A 42 -6.67 -12.59 2.13
CA THR A 42 -7.14 -13.99 2.12
C THR A 42 -6.28 -14.86 1.21
N ALA A 43 -5.95 -14.38 0.01
CA ALA A 43 -5.10 -15.10 -0.94
C ALA A 43 -3.67 -15.31 -0.42
N LEU A 44 -3.10 -14.33 0.29
CA LEU A 44 -1.75 -14.41 0.85
C LEU A 44 -1.69 -15.33 2.08
N LEU A 45 -2.70 -15.26 2.96
CA LEU A 45 -2.84 -16.18 4.10
C LEU A 45 -2.98 -17.62 3.61
N ALA A 46 -3.79 -17.87 2.57
CA ALA A 46 -3.93 -19.20 1.96
C ALA A 46 -2.62 -19.74 1.36
N LYS A 47 -1.70 -18.86 0.95
CA LYS A 47 -0.35 -19.22 0.48
C LYS A 47 0.66 -19.38 1.62
N GLY A 48 0.24 -19.23 2.88
CA GLY A 48 1.10 -19.40 4.06
C GLY A 48 2.05 -18.22 4.29
N TYR A 49 1.67 -17.01 3.87
CA TYR A 49 2.35 -15.78 4.26
C TYR A 49 1.76 -15.22 5.56
N THR A 50 2.62 -14.59 6.36
CA THR A 50 2.22 -13.95 7.61
C THR A 50 1.83 -12.49 7.34
N VAL A 51 0.59 -12.14 7.64
CA VAL A 51 0.11 -10.74 7.60
C VAL A 51 0.17 -10.17 9.00
N VAL A 52 0.77 -9.00 9.18
CA VAL A 52 0.80 -8.29 10.47
C VAL A 52 -0.64 -7.97 10.87
N SER A 53 -1.00 -8.28 12.13
CA SER A 53 -2.37 -8.26 12.69
C SER A 53 -3.31 -9.36 12.18
N GLY A 54 -2.88 -10.21 11.25
CA GLY A 54 -3.66 -11.32 10.72
C GLY A 54 -4.76 -10.92 9.72
N GLY A 55 -4.85 -9.64 9.35
CA GLY A 55 -5.94 -9.11 8.53
C GLY A 55 -5.67 -7.73 7.94
N THR A 56 -6.70 -7.15 7.33
CA THR A 56 -6.78 -5.72 7.03
C THR A 56 -8.23 -5.24 7.07
N ASP A 57 -8.44 -4.05 7.61
CA ASP A 57 -9.72 -3.33 7.59
C ASP A 57 -9.67 -2.06 6.75
N ASN A 58 -8.55 -1.83 6.06
CA ASN A 58 -8.34 -0.62 5.26
C ASN A 58 -7.86 -1.01 3.85
N HIS A 59 -7.07 -0.14 3.23
CA HIS A 59 -6.63 -0.25 1.84
C HIS A 59 -5.24 -0.90 1.68
N LEU A 60 -4.56 -1.23 2.78
CA LEU A 60 -3.20 -1.74 2.78
C LEU A 60 -3.05 -2.97 3.69
N LEU A 61 -2.00 -3.73 3.46
CA LEU A 61 -1.58 -4.83 4.30
C LEU A 61 -0.07 -4.80 4.46
N LEU A 62 0.41 -5.38 5.56
CA LEU A 62 1.83 -5.50 5.86
C LEU A 62 2.16 -6.99 6.00
N LEU A 63 3.06 -7.46 5.14
CA LEU A 63 3.54 -8.83 5.16
C LEU A 63 4.81 -8.93 6.01
N ASP A 64 4.86 -9.92 6.89
CA ASP A 64 6.05 -10.30 7.65
C ASP A 64 6.76 -11.45 6.93
N LEU A 65 7.98 -11.18 6.46
CA LEU A 65 8.79 -12.10 5.68
C LEU A 65 9.80 -12.88 6.54
N ARG A 66 9.97 -12.49 7.80
CA ARG A 66 10.94 -13.10 8.73
C ARG A 66 10.68 -14.59 9.00
N PRO A 67 9.42 -15.08 9.10
CA PRO A 67 9.16 -16.51 9.21
C PRO A 67 9.67 -17.33 8.02
N LYS A 68 9.93 -16.68 6.87
CA LYS A 68 10.50 -17.30 5.67
C LYS A 68 12.02 -17.05 5.53
N GLY A 69 12.64 -16.35 6.49
CA GLY A 69 14.06 -15.97 6.42
C GLY A 69 14.39 -14.96 5.31
N LEU A 70 13.39 -14.22 4.83
CA LEU A 70 13.53 -13.22 3.79
C LEU A 70 13.55 -11.81 4.39
N ASP A 71 14.24 -10.89 3.72
CA ASP A 71 14.23 -9.46 4.06
C ASP A 71 13.39 -8.67 3.04
N GLY A 72 12.87 -7.52 3.47
CA GLY A 72 12.03 -6.67 2.63
C GLY A 72 12.77 -6.04 1.45
N ALA A 73 14.07 -5.79 1.58
CA ALA A 73 14.88 -5.13 0.55
C ALA A 73 15.14 -6.03 -0.67
N ARG A 74 15.46 -7.31 -0.44
CA ARG A 74 15.64 -8.33 -1.46
C ARG A 74 14.32 -8.58 -2.18
N LEU A 75 13.23 -8.73 -1.44
CA LEU A 75 11.92 -8.94 -2.07
C LEU A 75 11.51 -7.73 -2.91
N GLU A 76 11.68 -6.51 -2.40
CA GLU A 76 11.42 -5.27 -3.15
C GLU A 76 12.23 -5.20 -4.45
N SER A 77 13.52 -5.57 -4.43
CA SER A 77 14.36 -5.61 -5.63
C SER A 77 13.82 -6.60 -6.68
N VAL A 78 13.51 -7.83 -6.26
CA VAL A 78 12.98 -8.87 -7.16
C VAL A 78 11.60 -8.49 -7.71
N MET A 79 10.76 -7.87 -6.88
CA MET A 79 9.46 -7.38 -7.32
C MET A 79 9.62 -6.26 -8.37
N ASN A 80 10.54 -5.33 -8.17
CA ASN A 80 10.82 -4.27 -9.16
C ASN A 80 11.33 -4.84 -10.49
N GLU A 81 12.18 -5.88 -10.47
CA GLU A 81 12.61 -6.59 -11.69
C GLU A 81 11.43 -7.24 -12.42
N CYS A 82 10.39 -7.65 -11.68
CA CYS A 82 9.14 -8.17 -12.22
C CYS A 82 8.11 -7.08 -12.60
N ASN A 83 8.48 -5.79 -12.57
CA ASN A 83 7.57 -4.65 -12.75
C ASN A 83 6.45 -4.55 -11.69
N LEU A 84 6.70 -5.07 -10.48
CA LEU A 84 5.81 -4.94 -9.33
C LEU A 84 6.40 -3.94 -8.34
N THR A 85 5.80 -2.75 -8.29
CA THR A 85 6.21 -1.72 -7.33
C THR A 85 5.60 -2.00 -5.95
N ALA A 86 6.46 -2.34 -5.00
CA ALA A 86 6.10 -2.50 -3.60
C ALA A 86 7.11 -1.74 -2.72
N ASN A 87 6.79 -1.57 -1.43
CA ASN A 87 7.63 -0.81 -0.51
C ASN A 87 8.06 -1.67 0.68
N LYS A 88 9.37 -1.79 0.89
CA LYS A 88 9.90 -2.39 2.12
C LYS A 88 9.48 -1.58 3.34
N ASN A 89 9.04 -2.26 4.40
CA ASN A 89 8.48 -1.60 5.59
C ASN A 89 8.83 -2.37 6.87
N THR A 90 9.17 -1.63 7.92
CA THR A 90 9.49 -2.20 9.24
C THR A 90 8.30 -2.93 9.83
N CYS A 91 8.54 -4.09 10.43
CA CYS A 91 7.56 -4.90 11.15
C CYS A 91 7.82 -4.88 12.66
N PRO A 92 6.80 -5.15 13.50
CA PRO A 92 6.97 -5.31 14.93
C PRO A 92 8.03 -6.38 15.25
N GLY A 93 9.09 -6.03 15.97
CA GLY A 93 10.20 -6.93 16.31
C GLY A 93 11.43 -6.83 15.40
N ASP A 94 11.44 -5.92 14.42
CA ASP A 94 12.65 -5.65 13.63
C ASP A 94 13.74 -5.01 14.49
N LYS A 95 14.97 -5.51 14.35
CA LYS A 95 16.14 -5.02 15.11
C LYS A 95 16.68 -3.69 14.59
N SER A 96 16.39 -3.33 13.33
CA SER A 96 16.87 -2.12 12.67
C SER A 96 15.88 -1.65 11.62
N ALA A 97 15.64 -0.33 11.57
CA ALA A 97 14.81 0.29 10.53
C ALA A 97 15.48 0.27 9.14
N LEU A 98 16.79 0.06 9.06
CA LEU A 98 17.54 0.01 7.80
C LEU A 98 17.38 -1.34 7.09
N VAL A 99 17.05 -2.40 7.83
CA VAL A 99 16.85 -3.76 7.31
C VAL A 99 15.46 -4.25 7.72
N PRO A 100 14.39 -3.71 7.09
CA PRO A 100 13.03 -4.09 7.42
C PRO A 100 12.75 -5.55 7.04
N GLY A 101 12.03 -6.25 7.90
CA GLY A 101 11.61 -7.64 7.70
C GLY A 101 10.27 -7.79 6.95
N GLY A 102 9.69 -6.69 6.45
CA GLY A 102 8.37 -6.71 5.84
C GLY A 102 8.23 -5.94 4.54
N ILE A 103 7.10 -6.17 3.89
CA ILE A 103 6.70 -5.47 2.66
C ILE A 103 5.25 -4.99 2.77
N ARG A 104 5.03 -3.74 2.37
CA ARG A 104 3.70 -3.12 2.38
C ARG A 104 3.09 -3.14 0.99
N LEU A 105 1.85 -3.61 0.91
CA LEU A 105 1.06 -3.68 -0.32
C LEU A 105 -0.24 -2.91 -0.12
N GLY A 106 -0.77 -2.32 -1.21
CA GLY A 106 -2.01 -1.56 -1.18
C GLY A 106 -2.86 -1.81 -2.42
N ALA A 107 -4.18 -1.78 -2.23
CA ALA A 107 -5.17 -1.97 -3.30
C ALA A 107 -5.56 -0.71 -4.12
N PRO A 108 -5.40 0.56 -3.66
CA PRO A 108 -5.96 1.72 -4.37
C PRO A 108 -5.55 1.84 -5.85
N ALA A 109 -4.27 1.65 -6.17
CA ALA A 109 -3.77 1.93 -7.52
C ALA A 109 -4.28 0.95 -8.59
N LEU A 110 -4.69 -0.26 -8.21
CA LEU A 110 -5.13 -1.33 -9.13
C LEU A 110 -6.65 -1.59 -9.07
N THR A 111 -7.37 -0.86 -8.22
CA THR A 111 -8.82 -0.97 -8.07
C THR A 111 -9.53 -0.12 -9.11
#